data_AF-A0A372K584-F1
#
_entry.id   AF-A0A372K584-F1
#
_cell.length_a   1.000
_cell.length_b   1.000
_cell.length_c   1.000
_cell.angle_alpha   90.00
_cell.angle_beta   90.00
_cell.angle_gamma   90.00
#
_symmetry.space_group_name_H-M   'P 1'
#
loop_
_entity.id
_entity.type
_entity.pdbx_description
1 polymer ?
#
loop_
_entity_poly.entity_id
_entity_poly.type
_entity_poly.pdbx_seq_one_letter_code
_entity_poly.pdbx_strand_id
1 'polypeptide(L)'
;MEIFGKEAMKTIKRALMGGLALSGLLFAGAALAVGDSPGGPAVNEINLQPPASAIAEELYHLHTFMLILCTVIFVGVFGVMFYSVFAHRKSKGHKASHFHESTTVEIIWTIVPFIIVVLMALPATKTVVAMKDTSNADVTIKVTGYQWKWGYDYVKGPGEGISFFSTLSTPRAETDGQAPITATYLQEVDHPLVVPVDKKIRIITTANDVVHSWYVPAFGVKQDAIPGFVRDTWFKADKVGTFRGFCTELCGKEHAFMPVVVEVLSADDYAKWVDDEKKKMAAGADDPNKTYTMAELMERGGKVYTSNCAVCHQPTGKGAGAFPALDGSKIANGPIAQHVSLVLKGKNAMPSWAPTLSDVEIASVITYERNSWGNHTGDILQPRQVADARNGKLPEGGDHTADAAGAAAASGAAAASSGGEAASSAAPAASDSMASQPQAAALPANVYFETGKSTLPDDAKAAVDAAADYAKAHPDAKFTLSGFTDATGSADVNAKLAKSRAEAVRDALKAAGIAEDHIILKKPETVTGGSDAKEARRVQISPAA
;
A
#
# COMPACT_ATOMS: atom_id res chain seq x y z
N MET A 1 66.11 1.98 -43.49
CA MET A 1 65.55 2.50 -42.23
C MET A 1 65.90 1.53 -41.10
N GLU A 2 67.17 1.51 -40.66
CA GLU A 2 67.57 0.91 -39.37
C GLU A 2 68.14 2.06 -38.54
N ILE A 3 67.27 2.89 -37.95
CA ILE A 3 67.71 4.12 -37.24
C ILE A 3 67.42 4.09 -35.73
N PHE A 4 66.80 3.03 -35.20
CA PHE A 4 66.67 2.89 -33.75
C PHE A 4 67.19 1.52 -33.31
N GLY A 5 68.31 1.52 -32.59
CA GLY A 5 68.88 0.33 -31.96
C GLY A 5 67.84 -0.37 -31.09
N LYS A 6 67.93 -1.70 -30.98
CA LYS A 6 66.96 -2.55 -30.27
C LYS A 6 66.61 -2.02 -28.87
N GLU A 7 67.58 -1.42 -28.17
CA GLU A 7 67.36 -0.81 -26.86
C GLU A 7 66.50 0.46 -26.91
N ALA A 8 66.69 1.34 -27.90
CA ALA A 8 65.84 2.53 -28.08
C ALA A 8 64.38 2.15 -28.38
N MET A 9 64.17 1.10 -29.18
CA MET A 9 62.83 0.60 -29.49
C MET A 9 62.15 -0.08 -28.30
N LYS A 10 62.94 -0.70 -27.40
CA LYS A 10 62.46 -1.30 -26.14
C LYS A 10 62.03 -0.23 -25.14
N THR A 11 62.77 0.88 -25.06
CA THR A 11 62.44 2.03 -24.22
C THR A 11 61.20 2.76 -24.73
N ILE A 12 61.06 2.96 -26.05
CA ILE A 12 59.85 3.55 -26.65
C ILE A 12 58.63 2.64 -26.40
N LYS A 13 58.73 1.32 -26.58
CA LYS A 13 57.62 0.39 -26.28
C LYS A 13 57.21 0.41 -24.80
N ARG A 14 58.17 0.50 -23.88
CA ARG A 14 57.89 0.62 -22.44
C ARG A 14 57.25 1.97 -22.09
N ALA A 15 57.69 3.05 -22.71
CA ALA A 15 57.08 4.38 -22.54
C ALA A 15 55.66 4.44 -23.13
N LEU A 16 55.42 3.79 -24.28
CA LEU A 16 54.09 3.69 -24.89
C LEU A 16 53.15 2.81 -24.07
N MET A 17 53.64 1.66 -23.54
CA MET A 17 52.86 0.81 -22.63
C MET A 17 52.57 1.53 -21.31
N GLY A 18 53.53 2.28 -20.77
CA GLY A 18 53.33 3.12 -19.58
C GLY A 18 52.32 4.23 -19.84
N GLY A 19 52.39 4.89 -21.00
CA GLY A 19 51.44 5.92 -21.43
C GLY A 19 50.03 5.38 -21.67
N LEU A 20 49.90 4.20 -22.29
CA LEU A 20 48.63 3.50 -22.51
C LEU A 20 48.01 2.99 -21.20
N ALA A 21 48.83 2.50 -20.27
CA ALA A 21 48.37 2.08 -18.95
C ALA A 21 47.92 3.29 -18.11
N LEU A 22 48.66 4.41 -18.17
CA LEU A 22 48.30 5.64 -17.47
C LEU A 22 47.05 6.30 -18.09
N SER A 23 46.90 6.30 -19.42
CA SER A 23 45.68 6.75 -20.09
C SER A 23 44.51 5.81 -19.79
N GLY A 24 44.73 4.49 -19.72
CA GLY A 24 43.71 3.53 -19.32
C GLY A 24 43.20 3.75 -17.89
N LEU A 25 44.11 4.08 -16.96
CA LEU A 25 43.77 4.44 -15.58
C LEU A 25 43.05 5.80 -15.48
N LEU A 26 43.42 6.79 -16.31
CA LEU A 26 42.79 8.11 -16.34
C LEU A 26 41.40 8.09 -17.01
N PHE A 27 41.18 7.24 -18.01
CA PHE A 27 39.87 7.08 -18.65
C PHE A 27 38.93 6.12 -17.88
N ALA A 28 39.45 5.17 -17.11
CA ALA A 28 38.64 4.32 -16.23
C ALA A 28 37.99 5.10 -15.08
N GLY A 29 38.63 6.17 -14.59
CA GLY A 29 38.09 7.03 -13.53
C GLY A 29 37.00 8.01 -13.98
N ALA A 30 36.91 8.31 -15.27
CA ALA A 30 35.98 9.33 -15.80
C ALA A 30 34.68 8.76 -16.39
N ALA A 31 34.60 7.45 -16.65
CA ALA A 31 33.48 6.86 -17.40
C ALA A 31 32.30 6.35 -16.55
N LEU A 32 32.41 6.32 -15.22
CA LEU A 32 31.32 5.89 -14.32
C LEU A 32 31.39 6.61 -12.96
N ALA A 33 31.44 7.95 -12.96
CA ALA A 33 31.17 8.69 -11.73
C ALA A 33 29.68 8.57 -11.40
N VAL A 34 29.28 7.47 -10.77
CA VAL A 34 28.00 7.41 -10.06
C VAL A 34 28.08 8.48 -8.99
N GLY A 35 27.13 9.41 -8.98
CA GLY A 35 27.00 10.43 -7.94
C GLY A 35 26.15 9.90 -6.80
N ASP A 36 26.21 10.57 -5.64
CA ASP A 36 25.33 10.27 -4.51
C ASP A 36 23.86 10.40 -4.94
N SER A 37 23.03 9.44 -4.53
CA SER A 37 21.59 9.51 -4.70
C SER A 37 21.02 10.44 -3.61
N PRO A 38 20.41 11.59 -3.94
CA PRO A 38 19.88 12.50 -2.92
C PRO A 38 18.91 11.76 -1.99
N GLY A 39 19.15 11.76 -0.68
CA GLY A 39 18.31 11.01 0.28
C GLY A 39 18.23 9.49 0.06
N GLY A 40 19.09 8.94 -0.79
CA GLY A 40 19.41 7.52 -0.93
C GLY A 40 20.83 7.23 -0.42
N PRO A 41 21.39 6.05 -0.73
CA PRO A 41 22.75 5.71 -0.33
C PRO A 41 23.79 6.57 -1.06
N ALA A 42 24.83 6.98 -0.34
CA ALA A 42 25.98 7.65 -0.94
C ALA A 42 26.94 6.64 -1.58
N VAL A 43 27.73 7.09 -2.55
CA VAL A 43 28.64 6.20 -3.28
C VAL A 43 29.80 5.78 -2.39
N ASN A 44 30.01 4.47 -2.28
CA ASN A 44 30.95 3.85 -1.34
C ASN A 44 30.67 4.19 0.14
N GLU A 45 29.41 4.45 0.48
CA GLU A 45 29.01 4.60 1.88
C GLU A 45 29.25 3.29 2.66
N ILE A 46 30.05 3.37 3.71
CA ILE A 46 30.45 2.22 4.55
C ILE A 46 29.72 2.15 5.89
N ASN A 47 28.87 3.14 6.18
CA ASN A 47 28.08 3.23 7.40
C ASN A 47 26.58 3.31 7.04
N LEU A 48 25.72 3.45 8.05
CA LEU A 48 24.30 3.70 7.84
C LEU A 48 24.10 5.08 7.19
N GLN A 49 23.01 5.20 6.41
CA GLN A 49 22.60 6.47 5.80
C GLN A 49 22.44 7.57 6.87
N PRO A 50 22.69 8.85 6.51
CA PRO A 50 22.50 9.96 7.44
C PRO A 50 21.06 10.01 7.97
N PRO A 51 20.88 10.10 9.30
CA PRO A 51 19.54 10.09 9.89
C PRO A 51 18.73 11.31 9.47
N ALA A 52 17.41 11.10 9.37
CA ALA A 52 16.39 12.11 9.07
C ALA A 52 15.18 12.02 10.00
N SER A 53 15.30 11.23 11.07
CA SER A 53 14.35 11.13 12.18
C SER A 53 15.12 10.94 13.49
N ALA A 54 14.52 11.36 14.61
CA ALA A 54 15.08 11.12 15.94
C ALA A 54 15.33 9.62 16.24
N ILE A 55 14.48 8.71 15.71
CA ILE A 55 14.67 7.26 15.85
C ILE A 55 15.89 6.80 15.06
N ALA A 56 16.07 7.29 13.83
CA ALA A 56 17.24 6.95 13.03
C ALA A 56 18.54 7.43 13.68
N GLU A 57 18.52 8.59 14.35
CA GLU A 57 19.67 9.13 15.07
C GLU A 57 20.05 8.25 16.27
N GLU A 58 19.08 7.81 17.08
CA GLU A 58 19.32 6.85 18.17
C GLU A 58 19.86 5.51 17.64
N LEU A 59 19.32 5.00 16.52
CA LEU A 59 19.84 3.79 15.86
C LEU A 59 21.28 3.97 15.36
N TYR A 60 21.61 5.12 14.79
CA TYR A 60 22.96 5.44 14.31
C TYR A 60 23.97 5.48 15.47
N HIS A 61 23.60 6.12 16.58
CA HIS A 61 24.42 6.16 17.79
C HIS A 61 24.62 4.78 18.41
N LEU A 62 23.54 3.99 18.53
CA LEU A 62 23.63 2.61 19.01
C LEU A 62 24.53 1.78 18.11
N HIS A 63 24.35 1.84 16.79
CA HIS A 63 25.20 1.13 15.83
C HIS A 63 26.68 1.48 16.03
N THR A 64 27.00 2.78 16.10
CA THR A 64 28.37 3.26 16.27
C THR A 64 28.96 2.82 17.61
N PHE A 65 28.19 2.91 18.69
CA PHE A 65 28.61 2.44 20.01
C PHE A 65 28.89 0.94 20.03
N MET A 66 28.01 0.13 19.44
CA MET A 66 28.20 -1.33 19.30
C MET A 66 29.45 -1.65 18.47
N LEU A 67 29.67 -0.92 17.37
CA LEU A 67 30.84 -1.14 16.52
C LEU A 67 32.15 -0.88 17.26
N ILE A 68 32.24 0.24 18.01
CA ILE A 68 33.41 0.56 18.85
C ILE A 68 33.65 -0.55 19.87
N LEU A 69 32.60 -0.98 20.58
CA LEU A 69 32.71 -2.06 21.57
C LEU A 69 33.20 -3.36 20.95
N CYS A 70 32.63 -3.77 19.82
CA CYS A 70 33.06 -4.94 19.06
C CYS A 70 34.51 -4.82 18.61
N THR A 71 34.95 -3.64 18.15
CA THR A 71 36.36 -3.40 17.77
C THR A 71 37.30 -3.55 18.96
N VAL A 72 36.94 -3.02 20.14
CA VAL A 72 37.77 -3.17 21.36
C VAL A 72 37.90 -4.64 21.75
N ILE A 73 36.79 -5.39 21.77
CA ILE A 73 36.80 -6.83 22.07
C ILE A 73 37.62 -7.58 21.01
N PHE A 74 37.42 -7.27 19.73
CA PHE A 74 38.16 -7.86 18.62
C PHE A 74 39.67 -7.66 18.79
N VAL A 75 40.12 -6.43 19.03
CA VAL A 75 41.54 -6.13 19.26
C VAL A 75 42.08 -6.85 20.49
N GLY A 76 41.30 -6.94 21.57
CA GLY A 76 41.68 -7.69 22.77
C GLY A 76 41.88 -9.18 22.50
N VAL A 77 40.89 -9.83 21.89
CA VAL A 77 40.91 -11.27 21.59
C VAL A 77 41.99 -11.60 20.57
N PHE A 78 42.02 -10.90 19.44
CA PHE A 78 43.03 -11.13 18.40
C PHE A 78 44.43 -10.75 18.88
N GLY A 79 44.57 -9.72 19.71
CA GLY A 79 45.83 -9.34 20.35
C GLY A 79 46.40 -10.48 21.19
N VAL A 80 45.60 -11.07 22.09
CA VAL A 80 46.00 -12.23 22.91
C VAL A 80 46.30 -13.44 22.04
N MET A 81 45.51 -13.69 21.00
CA MET A 81 45.74 -14.79 20.06
C MET A 81 47.06 -14.62 19.30
N PHE A 82 47.30 -13.46 18.68
CA PHE A 82 48.53 -13.19 17.94
C PHE A 82 49.76 -13.18 18.86
N TYR A 83 49.63 -12.64 20.07
CA TYR A 83 50.67 -12.74 21.09
C TYR A 83 50.98 -14.21 21.41
N SER A 84 49.95 -15.03 21.61
CA SER A 84 50.11 -16.46 21.89
C SER A 84 50.81 -17.19 20.75
N VAL A 85 50.40 -16.97 19.50
CA VAL A 85 51.04 -17.53 18.30
C VAL A 85 52.50 -17.08 18.18
N PHE A 86 52.82 -15.81 18.49
CA PHE A 86 54.17 -15.30 18.37
C PHE A 86 55.11 -15.74 19.51
N ALA A 87 54.62 -15.73 20.75
CA ALA A 87 55.40 -15.95 21.96
C ALA A 87 55.49 -17.43 22.37
N HIS A 88 54.41 -18.20 22.19
CA HIS A 88 54.30 -19.58 22.67
C HIS A 88 54.53 -20.63 21.57
N ARG A 89 55.03 -20.23 20.39
CA ARG A 89 55.33 -21.17 19.31
C ARG A 89 56.48 -22.12 19.65
N LYS A 90 56.34 -23.40 19.26
CA LYS A 90 57.35 -24.44 19.43
C LYS A 90 58.72 -24.08 18.84
N SER A 91 58.75 -23.36 17.71
CA SER A 91 60.00 -22.95 17.05
C SER A 91 60.85 -21.95 17.85
N LYS A 92 60.28 -21.27 18.87
CA LYS A 92 61.06 -20.45 19.82
C LYS A 92 61.59 -21.25 21.03
N GLY A 93 61.38 -22.56 21.05
CA GLY A 93 61.74 -23.41 22.20
C GLY A 93 60.82 -23.22 23.41
N HIS A 94 59.63 -22.65 23.23
CA HIS A 94 58.67 -22.50 24.32
C HIS A 94 58.24 -23.87 24.86
N LYS A 95 58.30 -24.04 26.18
CA LYS A 95 57.87 -25.26 26.88
C LYS A 95 56.48 -25.05 27.43
N ALA A 96 55.53 -25.93 27.06
CA ALA A 96 54.16 -25.83 27.52
C ALA A 96 54.07 -25.92 29.05
N SER A 97 53.27 -25.06 29.65
CA SER A 97 52.91 -25.13 31.06
C SER A 97 51.86 -26.22 31.30
N HIS A 98 51.87 -26.83 32.48
CA HIS A 98 50.89 -27.84 32.90
C HIS A 98 49.90 -27.23 33.90
N PHE A 99 48.74 -26.82 33.40
CA PHE A 99 47.57 -26.45 34.17
C PHE A 99 46.32 -26.90 33.40
N HIS A 100 45.21 -27.16 34.10
CA HIS A 100 43.97 -27.62 33.48
C HIS A 100 42.85 -26.58 33.54
N GLU A 101 42.84 -25.70 34.55
CA GLU A 101 41.83 -24.67 34.72
C GLU A 101 42.32 -23.52 35.61
N SER A 102 41.57 -22.42 35.61
CA SER A 102 41.68 -21.37 36.60
C SER A 102 40.30 -20.84 36.93
N THR A 103 39.74 -21.24 38.07
CA THR A 103 38.42 -20.79 38.53
C THR A 103 38.32 -19.26 38.58
N THR A 104 39.42 -18.57 38.91
CA THR A 104 39.46 -17.10 38.92
C THR A 104 39.28 -16.51 37.52
N VAL A 105 39.97 -17.03 36.51
CA VAL A 105 39.80 -16.58 35.11
C VAL A 105 38.41 -16.91 34.61
N GLU A 106 37.91 -18.10 34.94
CA GLU A 106 36.56 -18.56 34.60
C GLU A 106 35.47 -17.62 35.13
N ILE A 107 35.62 -17.16 36.37
CA ILE A 107 34.69 -16.19 36.97
C ILE A 107 34.78 -14.83 36.24
N ILE A 108 35.99 -14.34 35.98
CA ILE A 108 36.21 -13.03 35.34
C ILE A 108 35.60 -13.01 33.94
N TRP A 109 35.90 -14.00 33.10
CA TRP A 109 35.40 -14.02 31.72
C TRP A 109 33.92 -14.36 31.60
N THR A 110 33.26 -14.71 32.70
CA THR A 110 31.81 -14.94 32.74
C THR A 110 31.10 -13.66 33.17
N ILE A 111 31.59 -13.02 34.24
CA ILE A 111 31.01 -11.79 34.78
C ILE A 111 31.20 -10.61 33.81
N VAL A 112 32.38 -10.49 33.18
CA VAL A 112 32.65 -9.35 32.30
C VAL A 112 31.71 -9.31 31.08
N PRO A 113 31.56 -10.38 30.26
CA PRO A 113 30.58 -10.40 29.18
C PRO A 113 29.13 -10.23 29.65
N PHE A 114 28.78 -10.81 30.80
CA PHE A 114 27.45 -10.62 31.38
C PHE A 114 27.15 -9.15 31.65
N ILE A 115 28.06 -8.42 32.29
CA ILE A 115 27.91 -6.98 32.55
C ILE A 115 27.85 -6.19 31.23
N ILE A 116 28.69 -6.53 30.25
CA ILE A 116 28.69 -5.88 28.93
C ILE A 116 27.30 -5.99 28.28
N VAL A 117 26.70 -7.19 28.25
CA VAL A 117 25.36 -7.41 27.67
C VAL A 117 24.29 -6.62 28.41
N VAL A 118 24.32 -6.59 29.76
CA VAL A 118 23.36 -5.80 30.56
C VAL A 118 23.45 -4.31 30.21
N LEU A 119 24.65 -3.76 30.12
CA LEU A 119 24.87 -2.34 29.79
C LEU A 119 24.43 -2.01 28.35
N MET A 120 24.61 -2.94 27.40
CA MET A 120 24.14 -2.79 26.02
C MET A 120 22.61 -2.83 25.91
N ALA A 121 21.95 -3.66 26.73
CA ALA A 121 20.51 -3.87 26.65
C ALA A 121 19.70 -2.63 27.04
N LEU A 122 20.13 -1.86 28.03
CA LEU A 122 19.38 -0.71 28.56
C LEU A 122 19.04 0.36 27.49
N PRO A 123 20.02 0.95 26.76
CA PRO A 123 19.71 1.94 25.73
C PRO A 123 18.98 1.33 24.51
N ALA A 124 19.25 0.06 24.19
CA ALA A 124 18.56 -0.66 23.13
C ALA A 124 17.06 -0.83 23.45
N THR A 125 16.72 -1.24 24.68
CA THR A 125 15.32 -1.38 25.10
C THR A 125 14.57 -0.06 25.06
N LYS A 126 15.17 1.04 25.54
CA LYS A 126 14.57 2.38 25.44
C LYS A 126 14.20 2.72 23.99
N THR A 127 15.12 2.48 23.06
CA THR A 127 14.93 2.79 21.63
C THR A 127 13.85 1.91 21.01
N VAL A 128 13.88 0.59 21.28
CA VAL A 128 12.86 -0.35 20.77
C VAL A 128 11.46 0.01 21.27
N VAL A 129 11.31 0.41 22.53
CA VAL A 129 10.02 0.84 23.08
C VAL A 129 9.52 2.09 22.35
N ALA A 130 10.39 3.09 22.11
CA ALA A 130 10.03 4.30 21.37
C ALA A 130 9.63 3.98 19.91
N MET A 131 10.32 3.06 19.25
CA MET A 131 9.98 2.60 17.89
C MET A 131 8.60 1.93 17.81
N LYS A 132 8.12 1.32 18.90
CA LYS A 132 6.84 0.60 18.94
C LYS A 132 5.66 1.44 19.40
N ASP A 133 5.88 2.63 19.94
CA ASP A 133 4.81 3.54 20.31
C ASP A 133 4.23 4.25 19.07
N THR A 134 3.18 3.69 18.48
CA THR A 134 2.47 4.26 17.32
C THR A 134 1.31 5.19 17.71
N SER A 135 1.14 5.49 19.01
CA SER A 135 0.06 6.35 19.49
C SER A 135 0.21 7.81 19.04
N ASN A 136 -0.89 8.57 19.06
CA ASN A 136 -0.91 10.02 18.79
C ASN A 136 -0.30 10.42 17.43
N ALA A 137 -0.59 9.65 16.38
CA ALA A 137 -0.17 9.97 15.03
C ALA A 137 -1.00 11.12 14.42
N ASP A 138 -0.33 12.01 13.69
CA ASP A 138 -0.97 13.12 12.95
C ASP A 138 -1.59 12.63 11.63
N VAL A 139 -0.90 11.70 10.96
CA VAL A 139 -1.34 11.08 9.70
C VAL A 139 -1.19 9.57 9.83
N THR A 140 -2.18 8.83 9.36
CA THR A 140 -2.12 7.36 9.25
C THR A 140 -2.26 6.96 7.80
N ILE A 141 -1.31 6.15 7.33
CA ILE A 141 -1.25 5.67 5.95
C ILE A 141 -1.14 4.14 6.00
N LYS A 142 -2.01 3.46 5.27
CA LYS A 142 -1.91 2.02 5.06
C LYS A 142 -1.05 1.77 3.82
N VAL A 143 -0.01 0.98 4.00
CA VAL A 143 0.93 0.51 2.98
C VAL A 143 0.63 -0.95 2.70
N THR A 144 0.36 -1.26 1.44
CA THR A 144 0.09 -2.64 1.00
C THR A 144 1.15 -3.09 0.00
N GLY A 145 1.83 -4.21 0.29
CA GLY A 145 2.78 -4.84 -0.62
C GLY A 145 2.09 -5.67 -1.71
N TYR A 146 2.55 -5.51 -2.96
CA TYR A 146 2.16 -6.32 -4.11
C TYR A 146 3.40 -6.72 -4.91
N GLN A 147 3.37 -7.81 -5.66
CA GLN A 147 4.38 -8.15 -6.66
C GLN A 147 4.20 -7.24 -7.90
N TRP A 148 5.09 -6.30 -8.21
CA TRP A 148 6.21 -5.75 -7.42
C TRP A 148 6.05 -4.23 -7.36
N LYS A 149 5.21 -3.76 -6.43
CA LYS A 149 4.81 -2.36 -6.23
C LYS A 149 4.22 -2.15 -4.84
N TRP A 150 4.05 -0.88 -4.46
CA TRP A 150 3.45 -0.50 -3.18
C TRP A 150 2.11 0.21 -3.42
N GLY A 151 1.09 -0.14 -2.65
CA GLY A 151 -0.16 0.63 -2.56
C GLY A 151 -0.13 1.51 -1.32
N TYR A 152 -0.56 2.77 -1.46
CA TYR A 152 -0.65 3.74 -0.38
C TYR A 152 -2.08 4.23 -0.23
N ASP A 153 -2.68 4.05 0.95
CA ASP A 153 -4.00 4.55 1.29
C ASP A 153 -3.90 5.49 2.49
N TYR A 154 -4.27 6.75 2.34
CA TYR A 154 -4.29 7.74 3.42
C TYR A 154 -5.60 7.53 4.19
N VAL A 155 -5.51 6.87 5.34
CA VAL A 155 -6.69 6.40 6.09
C VAL A 155 -7.15 7.37 7.17
N LYS A 156 -6.27 8.27 7.63
CA LYS A 156 -6.61 9.28 8.65
C LYS A 156 -5.68 10.47 8.58
N GLY A 157 -6.22 11.67 8.76
CA GLY A 157 -5.47 12.94 8.79
C GLY A 157 -5.62 13.72 7.48
N PRO A 158 -4.87 14.82 7.31
CA PRO A 158 -4.88 15.53 6.03
C PRO A 158 -4.40 14.60 4.92
N GLY A 159 -5.18 14.51 3.84
CA GLY A 159 -4.99 13.53 2.77
C GLY A 159 -5.93 12.33 2.83
N GLU A 160 -6.77 12.21 3.88
CA GLU A 160 -7.72 11.10 4.00
C GLU A 160 -8.57 10.89 2.73
N GLY A 161 -8.63 9.64 2.29
CA GLY A 161 -9.29 9.20 1.07
C GLY A 161 -8.36 9.06 -0.14
N ILE A 162 -7.18 9.69 -0.13
CA ILE A 162 -6.20 9.54 -1.21
C ILE A 162 -5.69 8.09 -1.25
N SER A 163 -5.70 7.49 -2.44
CA SER A 163 -5.21 6.13 -2.68
C SER A 163 -4.53 6.04 -4.05
N PHE A 164 -3.36 5.39 -4.10
CA PHE A 164 -2.64 5.16 -5.35
C PHE A 164 -1.64 4.00 -5.26
N PHE A 165 -1.22 3.51 -6.42
CA PHE A 165 -0.08 2.61 -6.56
C PHE A 165 1.19 3.38 -6.90
N SER A 166 2.30 2.88 -6.37
CA SER A 166 3.65 3.36 -6.60
C SER A 166 4.48 2.24 -7.20
N THR A 167 4.94 2.45 -8.43
CA THR A 167 5.68 1.48 -9.23
C THR A 167 7.03 2.05 -9.63
N LEU A 168 8.01 1.17 -9.86
CA LEU A 168 9.33 1.58 -10.32
C LEU A 168 9.24 2.37 -11.63
N SER A 169 9.85 3.55 -11.68
CA SER A 169 9.87 4.38 -12.89
C SER A 169 11.11 4.18 -13.77
N THR A 170 12.13 3.46 -13.29
CA THR A 170 13.30 3.10 -14.11
C THR A 170 12.86 2.34 -15.38
N PRO A 171 13.19 2.86 -16.58
CA PRO A 171 12.81 2.24 -17.84
C PRO A 171 13.42 0.85 -18.01
N ARG A 172 12.66 -0.06 -18.65
CA ARG A 172 13.15 -1.42 -18.91
C ARG A 172 14.41 -1.47 -19.79
N ALA A 173 14.59 -0.48 -20.66
CA ALA A 173 15.80 -0.34 -21.46
C ALA A 173 17.07 -0.19 -20.59
N GLU A 174 16.99 0.50 -19.43
CA GLU A 174 18.11 0.58 -18.49
C GLU A 174 18.36 -0.77 -17.80
N THR A 175 17.30 -1.43 -17.34
CA THR A 175 17.42 -2.71 -16.61
C THR A 175 17.86 -3.88 -17.49
N ASP A 176 17.54 -3.83 -18.79
CA ASP A 176 17.91 -4.85 -19.77
C ASP A 176 19.29 -4.56 -20.41
N GLY A 177 20.00 -3.53 -19.95
CA GLY A 177 21.35 -3.16 -20.42
C GLY A 177 21.37 -2.51 -21.81
N GLN A 178 20.23 -1.97 -22.27
CA GLN A 178 20.07 -1.34 -23.57
C GLN A 178 20.27 0.19 -23.52
N ALA A 179 20.24 0.78 -22.33
CA ALA A 179 20.47 2.20 -22.09
C ALA A 179 21.42 2.41 -20.89
N PRO A 180 22.15 3.54 -20.83
CA PRO A 180 22.95 3.90 -19.66
C PRO A 180 22.07 4.06 -18.41
N ILE A 181 22.57 3.60 -17.26
CA ILE A 181 21.86 3.74 -15.98
C ILE A 181 21.99 5.18 -15.43
N THR A 182 20.94 5.63 -14.75
CA THR A 182 20.93 6.91 -14.03
C THR A 182 21.46 6.80 -12.59
N ALA A 183 21.75 7.93 -11.94
CA ALA A 183 22.21 7.96 -10.54
C ALA A 183 21.16 7.39 -9.56
N THR A 184 19.88 7.47 -9.93
CA THR A 184 18.74 6.96 -9.17
C THR A 184 18.20 5.64 -9.76
N TYR A 185 19.03 4.90 -10.48
CA TYR A 185 18.70 3.58 -11.01
C TYR A 185 18.11 2.68 -9.91
N LEU A 186 16.92 2.11 -10.18
CA LEU A 186 16.13 1.28 -9.26
C LEU A 186 15.66 1.97 -7.97
N GLN A 187 15.69 3.30 -7.92
CA GLN A 187 15.37 4.07 -6.72
C GLN A 187 14.22 5.07 -6.90
N GLU A 188 13.73 5.26 -8.13
CA GLU A 188 12.61 6.15 -8.42
C GLU A 188 11.29 5.40 -8.61
N VAL A 189 10.20 6.10 -8.31
CA VAL A 189 8.84 5.63 -8.57
C VAL A 189 8.06 6.65 -9.37
N ASP A 190 6.94 6.23 -9.94
CA ASP A 190 5.98 7.10 -10.63
C ASP A 190 5.20 8.01 -9.67
N HIS A 191 4.78 7.48 -8.52
CA HIS A 191 4.01 8.17 -7.49
C HIS A 191 4.65 7.97 -6.12
N PRO A 192 5.37 8.96 -5.58
CA PRO A 192 5.98 8.85 -4.26
C PRO A 192 4.94 8.98 -3.13
N LEU A 193 5.25 8.42 -1.96
CA LEU A 193 4.52 8.68 -0.73
C LEU A 193 4.80 10.12 -0.27
N VAL A 194 3.78 10.96 -0.07
CA VAL A 194 3.98 12.36 0.31
C VAL A 194 3.53 12.59 1.75
N VAL A 195 4.39 13.20 2.58
CA VAL A 195 4.10 13.43 3.99
C VAL A 195 4.59 14.80 4.46
N PRO A 196 3.99 15.40 5.49
CA PRO A 196 4.49 16.63 6.08
C PRO A 196 5.68 16.38 7.02
N VAL A 197 6.63 17.30 7.01
CA VAL A 197 7.73 17.37 8.00
C VAL A 197 7.20 17.61 9.42
N ASP A 198 7.94 17.17 10.43
CA ASP A 198 7.66 17.37 11.86
C ASP A 198 6.34 16.77 12.36
N LYS A 199 5.76 15.84 11.59
CA LYS A 199 4.51 15.15 11.90
C LYS A 199 4.72 13.65 12.08
N LYS A 200 4.05 13.08 13.08
CA LYS A 200 4.13 11.65 13.37
C LYS A 200 3.27 10.89 12.36
N ILE A 201 3.92 10.20 11.44
CA ILE A 201 3.29 9.39 10.40
C ILE A 201 3.22 7.95 10.88
N ARG A 202 2.01 7.44 11.11
CA ARG A 202 1.78 6.02 11.39
C ARG A 202 1.62 5.26 10.09
N ILE A 203 2.44 4.24 9.92
CA ILE A 203 2.41 3.35 8.76
C ILE A 203 1.81 2.03 9.17
N ILE A 204 0.65 1.71 8.62
CA ILE A 204 -0.04 0.43 8.79
C ILE A 204 0.35 -0.45 7.61
N THR A 205 1.06 -1.55 7.83
CA THR A 205 1.61 -2.40 6.76
C THR A 205 0.88 -3.73 6.67
N THR A 206 0.53 -4.14 5.44
CA THR A 206 0.00 -5.46 5.09
C THR A 206 0.42 -5.84 3.66
N ALA A 207 0.10 -7.03 3.16
CA ALA A 207 0.38 -7.44 1.78
C ALA A 207 -0.80 -8.20 1.18
N ASN A 208 -0.92 -8.18 -0.15
CA ASN A 208 -2.02 -8.84 -0.87
C ASN A 208 -1.61 -10.18 -1.50
N ASP A 209 -0.32 -10.50 -1.55
CA ASP A 209 0.20 -11.72 -2.19
C ASP A 209 1.20 -12.48 -1.31
N VAL A 210 2.47 -12.07 -1.27
CA VAL A 210 3.56 -12.68 -0.52
C VAL A 210 4.06 -11.72 0.56
N VAL A 211 5.04 -12.17 1.35
CA VAL A 211 5.67 -11.27 2.33
C VAL A 211 6.56 -10.26 1.60
N HIS A 212 6.42 -8.99 1.98
CA HIS A 212 7.33 -7.90 1.62
C HIS A 212 7.83 -7.23 2.90
N SER A 213 8.70 -6.23 2.80
CA SER A 213 9.09 -5.42 3.96
C SER A 213 9.36 -3.99 3.57
N TRP A 214 8.54 -3.07 4.08
CA TRP A 214 8.62 -1.65 3.78
C TRP A 214 9.71 -1.01 4.64
N TYR A 215 10.72 -0.43 4.01
CA TYR A 215 11.90 0.09 4.69
C TYR A 215 12.32 1.44 4.12
N VAL A 216 12.53 2.42 4.99
CA VAL A 216 13.16 3.71 4.67
C VAL A 216 14.33 3.95 5.64
N PRO A 217 15.59 3.70 5.22
CA PRO A 217 16.76 3.74 6.10
C PRO A 217 16.94 5.06 6.84
N ALA A 218 16.85 6.19 6.14
CA ALA A 218 17.03 7.52 6.72
C ALA A 218 16.04 7.82 7.87
N PHE A 219 14.89 7.15 7.92
CA PHE A 219 13.91 7.30 8.99
C PHE A 219 14.03 6.23 10.08
N GLY A 220 14.89 5.22 9.91
CA GLY A 220 15.06 4.13 10.88
C GLY A 220 13.84 3.21 10.98
N VAL A 221 13.02 3.15 9.93
CA VAL A 221 11.73 2.45 9.93
C VAL A 221 11.78 1.26 8.98
N LYS A 222 11.57 0.04 9.51
CA LYS A 222 11.42 -1.21 8.76
C LYS A 222 10.24 -1.98 9.35
N GLN A 223 9.30 -2.38 8.50
CA GLN A 223 8.22 -3.25 8.95
C GLN A 223 7.79 -4.20 7.83
N ASP A 224 7.78 -5.50 8.16
CA ASP A 224 7.29 -6.51 7.23
C ASP A 224 5.82 -6.28 6.91
N ALA A 225 5.45 -6.60 5.68
CA ALA A 225 4.11 -6.62 5.12
C ALA A 225 3.72 -8.10 4.94
N ILE A 226 2.88 -8.65 5.82
CA ILE A 226 2.50 -10.08 5.77
C ILE A 226 1.02 -10.21 5.39
N PRO A 227 0.67 -11.03 4.38
CA PRO A 227 -0.71 -11.28 4.00
C PRO A 227 -1.55 -11.79 5.18
N GLY A 228 -2.74 -11.22 5.36
CA GLY A 228 -3.67 -11.59 6.44
C GLY A 228 -3.34 -10.99 7.81
N PHE A 229 -2.24 -10.24 7.94
CA PHE A 229 -1.89 -9.52 9.17
C PHE A 229 -1.79 -8.03 8.89
N VAL A 230 -2.11 -7.25 9.92
CA VAL A 230 -1.91 -5.80 9.93
C VAL A 230 -0.92 -5.50 11.05
N ARG A 231 0.18 -4.85 10.70
CA ARG A 231 1.17 -4.35 11.66
C ARG A 231 1.34 -2.86 11.49
N ASP A 232 1.77 -2.18 12.53
CA ASP A 232 2.07 -0.77 12.47
C ASP A 232 3.48 -0.45 12.91
N THR A 233 3.97 0.65 12.34
CA THR A 233 5.19 1.33 12.70
C THR A 233 4.97 2.83 12.52
N TRP A 234 5.97 3.64 12.80
CA TRP A 234 5.86 5.07 12.63
C TRP A 234 7.21 5.70 12.31
N PHE A 235 7.17 6.90 11.73
CA PHE A 235 8.32 7.78 11.66
C PHE A 235 7.86 9.24 11.79
N LYS A 236 8.81 10.13 12.09
CA LYS A 236 8.65 11.58 12.02
C LYS A 236 9.88 12.12 11.31
N ALA A 237 9.70 12.69 10.13
CA ALA A 237 10.80 13.27 9.38
C ALA A 237 11.14 14.66 9.94
N ASP A 238 12.42 14.91 10.20
CA ASP A 238 12.89 16.17 10.81
C ASP A 238 13.37 17.20 9.76
N LYS A 239 13.33 16.85 8.46
CA LYS A 239 13.70 17.73 7.36
C LYS A 239 12.92 17.43 6.08
N VAL A 240 12.64 18.49 5.32
CA VAL A 240 12.04 18.44 3.98
C VAL A 240 13.01 17.82 2.98
N GLY A 241 12.51 17.02 2.04
CA GLY A 241 13.28 16.40 0.96
C GLY A 241 12.74 15.04 0.54
N THR A 242 13.40 14.46 -0.46
CA THR A 242 13.12 13.11 -0.95
C THR A 242 13.95 12.07 -0.21
N PHE A 243 13.34 10.99 0.24
CA PHE A 243 14.00 9.88 0.93
C PHE A 243 13.68 8.56 0.26
N ARG A 244 14.70 7.74 0.04
CA ARG A 244 14.60 6.49 -0.72
C ARG A 244 14.68 5.29 0.20
N GLY A 245 13.92 4.27 -0.14
CA GLY A 245 13.75 3.03 0.59
C GLY A 245 13.54 1.85 -0.34
N PHE A 246 13.41 0.65 0.22
CA PHE A 246 13.42 -0.59 -0.56
C PHE A 246 12.54 -1.67 0.06
N CYS A 247 12.12 -2.63 -0.76
CA CYS A 247 11.66 -3.91 -0.23
C CYS A 247 12.84 -4.67 0.38
N THR A 248 12.70 -5.12 1.63
CA THR A 248 13.79 -5.80 2.37
C THR A 248 13.38 -7.18 2.90
N GLU A 249 12.43 -7.82 2.22
CA GLU A 249 12.07 -9.23 2.39
C GLU A 249 11.91 -9.87 1.01
N LEU A 250 12.54 -11.02 0.77
CA LEU A 250 12.59 -11.64 -0.55
C LEU A 250 11.18 -12.02 -1.04
N CYS A 251 10.67 -11.30 -2.04
CA CYS A 251 9.29 -11.42 -2.52
C CYS A 251 9.16 -11.94 -3.96
N GLY A 252 10.24 -12.48 -4.54
CA GLY A 252 10.24 -13.14 -5.85
C GLY A 252 11.17 -12.49 -6.88
N LYS A 253 10.92 -12.77 -8.17
CA LYS A 253 11.81 -12.43 -9.29
C LYS A 253 12.21 -10.96 -9.33
N GLU A 254 11.25 -10.05 -9.21
CA GLU A 254 11.51 -8.60 -9.32
C GLU A 254 11.61 -7.95 -7.92
N HIS A 255 12.06 -8.69 -6.90
CA HIS A 255 12.24 -8.18 -5.53
C HIS A 255 13.06 -6.87 -5.46
N ALA A 256 14.10 -6.75 -6.29
CA ALA A 256 14.96 -5.57 -6.36
C ALA A 256 14.34 -4.38 -7.14
N PHE A 257 13.13 -4.51 -7.69
CA PHE A 257 12.51 -3.56 -8.62
C PHE A 257 11.24 -2.92 -8.04
N MET A 258 11.13 -2.84 -6.72
CA MET A 258 10.01 -2.20 -6.02
C MET A 258 10.49 -1.25 -4.91
N PRO A 259 11.17 -0.15 -5.28
CA PRO A 259 11.66 0.83 -4.31
C PRO A 259 10.50 1.57 -3.63
N VAL A 260 10.87 2.30 -2.58
CA VAL A 260 10.01 3.22 -1.86
C VAL A 260 10.60 4.61 -2.04
N VAL A 261 9.77 5.60 -2.34
CA VAL A 261 10.17 7.01 -2.31
C VAL A 261 9.20 7.74 -1.41
N VAL A 262 9.74 8.51 -0.48
CA VAL A 262 8.97 9.38 0.42
C VAL A 262 9.39 10.83 0.18
N GLU A 263 8.44 11.65 -0.26
CA GLU A 263 8.58 13.10 -0.37
C GLU A 263 8.09 13.75 0.91
N VAL A 264 9.00 14.37 1.66
CA VAL A 264 8.69 15.12 2.87
C VAL A 264 8.58 16.58 2.51
N LEU A 265 7.40 17.16 2.69
CA LEU A 265 7.08 18.54 2.34
C LEU A 265 6.91 19.43 3.58
N SER A 266 6.94 20.74 3.37
CA SER A 266 6.48 21.70 4.38
C SER A 266 4.98 21.49 4.65
N ALA A 267 4.48 21.97 5.79
CA ALA A 267 3.05 21.83 6.11
C ALA A 267 2.14 22.48 5.04
N ASP A 268 2.54 23.64 4.53
CA ASP A 268 1.78 24.39 3.50
C ASP A 268 1.81 23.68 2.14
N ASP A 269 3.00 23.19 1.73
CA ASP A 269 3.14 22.44 0.48
C ASP A 269 2.41 21.09 0.54
N TYR A 270 2.42 20.43 1.70
CA TYR A 270 1.64 19.21 1.90
C TYR A 270 0.13 19.48 1.81
N ALA A 271 -0.37 20.55 2.44
CA ALA A 271 -1.78 20.93 2.34
C ALA A 271 -2.19 21.21 0.89
N LYS A 272 -1.35 21.94 0.14
CA LYS A 272 -1.56 22.19 -1.28
C LYS A 272 -1.57 20.90 -2.09
N TRP A 273 -0.61 20.01 -1.85
CA TRP A 273 -0.57 18.71 -2.52
C TRP A 273 -1.83 17.89 -2.24
N VAL A 274 -2.30 17.84 -1.00
CA VAL A 274 -3.55 17.17 -0.62
C VAL A 274 -4.74 17.75 -1.38
N ASP A 275 -4.86 19.08 -1.45
CA ASP A 275 -5.96 19.73 -2.17
C ASP A 275 -5.93 19.43 -3.66
N ASP A 276 -4.75 19.43 -4.27
CA ASP A 276 -4.58 19.14 -5.68
C ASP A 276 -4.86 17.67 -6.00
N GLU A 277 -4.43 16.72 -5.16
CA GLU A 277 -4.79 15.31 -5.31
C GLU A 277 -6.29 15.09 -5.13
N LYS A 278 -6.92 15.72 -4.14
CA LYS A 278 -8.38 15.66 -3.98
C LYS A 278 -9.12 16.23 -5.18
N LYS A 279 -8.63 17.31 -5.78
CA LYS A 279 -9.19 17.86 -7.02
C LYS A 279 -8.99 16.91 -8.20
N LYS A 280 -7.83 16.28 -8.34
CA LYS A 280 -7.58 15.27 -9.40
C LYS A 280 -8.50 14.07 -9.21
N MET A 281 -8.65 13.58 -7.99
CA MET A 281 -9.60 12.52 -7.65
C MET A 281 -11.03 12.94 -7.92
N ALA A 282 -11.41 14.19 -7.63
CA ALA A 282 -12.76 14.70 -7.92
C ALA A 282 -12.99 14.97 -9.42
N ALA A 283 -11.96 15.37 -10.16
CA ALA A 283 -12.01 15.58 -11.61
C ALA A 283 -11.99 14.26 -12.40
N GLY A 284 -11.32 13.24 -11.84
CA GLY A 284 -11.36 11.85 -12.28
C GLY A 284 -12.51 11.07 -11.66
N ALA A 285 -13.24 11.64 -10.69
CA ALA A 285 -14.37 11.00 -10.05
C ALA A 285 -15.46 10.87 -11.10
N ASP A 286 -15.69 9.62 -11.42
CA ASP A 286 -16.86 9.15 -12.10
C ASP A 286 -18.12 9.69 -11.42
N ASP A 287 -18.88 10.54 -12.11
CA ASP A 287 -20.20 10.94 -11.66
C ASP A 287 -21.18 9.83 -12.09
N PRO A 288 -21.64 8.97 -11.16
CA PRO A 288 -22.53 7.87 -11.51
C PRO A 288 -23.91 8.35 -12.01
N ASN A 289 -24.22 9.64 -11.85
CA ASN A 289 -25.46 10.26 -12.31
C ASN A 289 -25.29 11.02 -13.64
N LYS A 290 -24.05 11.22 -14.11
CA LYS A 290 -23.81 11.79 -15.44
C LYS A 290 -24.20 10.76 -16.51
N THR A 291 -24.88 11.24 -17.55
CA THR A 291 -25.06 10.48 -18.79
C THR A 291 -23.81 10.68 -19.65
N TYR A 292 -23.07 9.62 -19.92
CA TYR A 292 -21.85 9.65 -20.71
C TYR A 292 -22.15 9.42 -22.20
N THR A 293 -21.41 10.08 -23.06
CA THR A 293 -21.49 9.90 -24.52
C THR A 293 -20.74 8.64 -24.97
N MET A 294 -21.09 8.12 -26.15
CA MET A 294 -20.36 7.01 -26.77
C MET A 294 -18.87 7.31 -26.87
N ALA A 295 -18.49 8.52 -27.31
CA ALA A 295 -17.08 8.90 -27.46
C ALA A 295 -16.30 8.84 -26.14
N GLU A 296 -16.88 9.37 -25.04
CA GLU A 296 -16.27 9.34 -23.71
C GLU A 296 -16.11 7.90 -23.20
N LEU A 297 -17.13 7.06 -23.36
CA LEU A 297 -17.11 5.66 -22.94
C LEU A 297 -16.16 4.80 -23.80
N MET A 298 -16.07 5.07 -25.11
CA MET A 298 -15.13 4.39 -26.00
C MET A 298 -13.68 4.74 -25.66
N GLU A 299 -13.36 6.02 -25.45
CA GLU A 299 -12.00 6.44 -25.10
C GLU A 299 -11.55 5.85 -23.77
N ARG A 300 -12.41 5.94 -22.75
CA ARG A 300 -12.14 5.37 -21.42
C ARG A 300 -12.11 3.85 -21.47
N GLY A 301 -13.07 3.23 -22.16
CA GLY A 301 -13.22 1.80 -22.28
C GLY A 301 -12.01 1.14 -22.94
N GLY A 302 -11.41 1.78 -23.95
CA GLY A 302 -10.16 1.32 -24.56
C GLY A 302 -8.98 1.30 -23.57
N LYS A 303 -8.88 2.32 -22.69
CA LYS A 303 -7.85 2.38 -21.64
C LYS A 303 -8.07 1.29 -20.58
N VAL A 304 -9.32 1.10 -20.13
CA VAL A 304 -9.70 0.04 -19.17
C VAL A 304 -9.44 -1.35 -19.78
N TYR A 305 -9.83 -1.55 -21.04
CA TYR A 305 -9.61 -2.80 -21.77
C TYR A 305 -8.12 -3.14 -21.88
N THR A 306 -7.30 -2.18 -22.28
CA THR A 306 -5.86 -2.37 -22.44
C THR A 306 -5.19 -2.73 -21.12
N SER A 307 -5.60 -2.09 -20.03
CA SER A 307 -4.98 -2.26 -18.71
C SER A 307 -5.39 -3.56 -18.02
N ASN A 308 -6.62 -4.04 -18.25
CA ASN A 308 -7.23 -5.10 -17.45
C ASN A 308 -7.61 -6.36 -18.26
N CYS A 309 -8.08 -6.20 -19.50
CA CYS A 309 -8.70 -7.28 -20.27
C CYS A 309 -7.76 -7.85 -21.35
N ALA A 310 -6.93 -7.00 -21.96
CA ALA A 310 -6.12 -7.33 -23.13
C ALA A 310 -5.07 -8.42 -22.86
N VAL A 311 -4.64 -8.61 -21.61
CA VAL A 311 -3.68 -9.67 -21.24
C VAL A 311 -4.22 -11.07 -21.55
N CYS A 312 -5.53 -11.27 -21.42
CA CYS A 312 -6.19 -12.55 -21.72
C CYS A 312 -6.91 -12.53 -23.08
N HIS A 313 -7.60 -11.44 -23.40
CA HIS A 313 -8.42 -11.34 -24.61
C HIS A 313 -7.68 -10.79 -25.84
N GLN A 314 -6.39 -10.48 -25.69
CA GLN A 314 -5.53 -9.82 -26.68
C GLN A 314 -5.98 -8.38 -27.01
N PRO A 315 -5.07 -7.46 -27.40
CA PRO A 315 -5.44 -6.11 -27.82
C PRO A 315 -6.44 -6.08 -29.00
N THR A 316 -6.44 -7.13 -29.81
CA THR A 316 -7.31 -7.31 -30.98
C THR A 316 -8.66 -7.94 -30.64
N GLY A 317 -8.92 -8.31 -29.38
CA GLY A 317 -10.16 -8.97 -28.97
C GLY A 317 -10.28 -10.44 -29.41
N LYS A 318 -9.26 -11.03 -30.04
CA LYS A 318 -9.33 -12.39 -30.59
C LYS A 318 -9.15 -13.51 -29.57
N GLY A 319 -8.72 -13.20 -28.35
CA GLY A 319 -8.37 -14.20 -27.34
C GLY A 319 -7.20 -15.10 -27.76
N ALA A 320 -6.86 -16.06 -26.90
CA ALA A 320 -5.85 -17.08 -27.18
C ALA A 320 -6.03 -18.32 -26.28
N GLY A 321 -5.92 -19.52 -26.86
CA GLY A 321 -5.99 -20.78 -26.12
C GLY A 321 -7.30 -20.94 -25.35
N ALA A 322 -7.21 -20.99 -24.01
CA ALA A 322 -8.37 -21.13 -23.12
C ALA A 322 -9.17 -19.83 -22.92
N PHE A 323 -8.64 -18.68 -23.38
CA PHE A 323 -9.29 -17.37 -23.25
C PHE A 323 -10.08 -17.07 -24.54
N PRO A 324 -11.42 -16.93 -24.46
CA PRO A 324 -12.26 -16.79 -25.63
C PRO A 324 -12.11 -15.44 -26.33
N ALA A 325 -12.43 -15.41 -27.62
CA ALA A 325 -12.55 -14.17 -28.38
C ALA A 325 -13.73 -13.33 -27.87
N LEU A 326 -13.54 -12.00 -27.85
CA LEU A 326 -14.57 -10.99 -27.68
C LEU A 326 -15.04 -10.43 -29.03
N ASP A 327 -14.12 -10.30 -29.99
CA ASP A 327 -14.39 -9.92 -31.37
C ASP A 327 -15.33 -10.94 -32.06
N GLY A 328 -16.49 -10.49 -32.51
CA GLY A 328 -17.54 -11.32 -33.11
C GLY A 328 -18.21 -12.30 -32.13
N SER A 329 -17.98 -12.16 -30.83
CA SER A 329 -18.46 -13.15 -29.85
C SER A 329 -19.97 -13.05 -29.60
N LYS A 330 -20.59 -14.17 -29.20
CA LYS A 330 -22.01 -14.20 -28.81
C LYS A 330 -22.31 -13.39 -27.55
N ILE A 331 -21.31 -13.14 -26.71
CA ILE A 331 -21.46 -12.34 -25.50
C ILE A 331 -21.43 -10.85 -25.84
N ALA A 332 -20.44 -10.42 -26.65
CA ALA A 332 -20.32 -9.02 -27.06
C ALA A 332 -21.47 -8.58 -27.97
N ASN A 333 -21.97 -9.44 -28.88
CA ASN A 333 -23.06 -9.10 -29.80
C ASN A 333 -24.46 -9.56 -29.33
N GLY A 334 -24.55 -10.32 -28.23
CA GLY A 334 -25.82 -10.79 -27.66
C GLY A 334 -26.39 -9.83 -26.61
N PRO A 335 -27.40 -10.26 -25.81
CA PRO A 335 -28.06 -9.41 -24.82
C PRO A 335 -27.08 -8.75 -23.84
N ILE A 336 -27.20 -7.43 -23.64
CA ILE A 336 -26.24 -6.66 -22.83
C ILE A 336 -26.22 -7.14 -21.37
N ALA A 337 -27.38 -7.56 -20.84
CA ALA A 337 -27.53 -8.12 -19.50
C ALA A 337 -26.58 -9.30 -19.24
N GLN A 338 -26.39 -10.17 -20.24
CA GLN A 338 -25.48 -11.31 -20.12
C GLN A 338 -24.02 -10.86 -20.08
N HIS A 339 -23.67 -9.85 -20.88
CA HIS A 339 -22.32 -9.30 -20.90
C HIS A 339 -21.98 -8.62 -19.57
N VAL A 340 -22.89 -7.75 -19.07
CA VAL A 340 -22.74 -7.08 -17.76
C VAL A 340 -22.60 -8.08 -16.62
N SER A 341 -23.45 -9.11 -16.58
CA SER A 341 -23.40 -10.15 -15.55
C SER A 341 -22.07 -10.91 -15.55
N LEU A 342 -21.53 -11.21 -16.75
CA LEU A 342 -20.26 -11.94 -16.88
C LEU A 342 -19.07 -11.12 -16.39
N VAL A 343 -18.99 -9.83 -16.74
CA VAL A 343 -17.91 -8.93 -16.28
C VAL A 343 -17.99 -8.70 -14.77
N LEU A 344 -19.20 -8.48 -14.23
CA LEU A 344 -19.39 -8.28 -12.80
C LEU A 344 -19.03 -9.53 -11.98
N LYS A 345 -19.46 -10.72 -12.41
CA LYS A 345 -19.32 -11.96 -11.60
C LYS A 345 -18.07 -12.78 -11.93
N GLY A 346 -17.46 -12.56 -13.08
CA GLY A 346 -16.42 -13.43 -13.62
C GLY A 346 -16.97 -14.80 -14.03
N LYS A 347 -16.10 -15.61 -14.64
CA LYS A 347 -16.42 -17.01 -14.99
C LYS A 347 -15.13 -17.81 -15.24
N ASN A 348 -15.03 -19.00 -14.65
CA ASN A 348 -13.86 -19.86 -14.74
C ASN A 348 -12.59 -19.10 -14.30
N ALA A 349 -11.61 -18.94 -15.20
CA ALA A 349 -10.37 -18.21 -14.95
C ALA A 349 -10.50 -16.68 -15.06
N MET A 350 -11.64 -16.16 -15.53
CA MET A 350 -11.89 -14.72 -15.57
C MET A 350 -12.34 -14.24 -14.17
N PRO A 351 -11.60 -13.31 -13.53
CA PRO A 351 -11.95 -12.80 -12.21
C PRO A 351 -13.25 -11.98 -12.25
N SER A 352 -13.88 -11.82 -11.09
CA SER A 352 -14.94 -10.83 -10.90
C SER A 352 -14.33 -9.44 -10.87
N TRP A 353 -14.86 -8.52 -11.69
CA TRP A 353 -14.42 -7.13 -11.74
C TRP A 353 -15.30 -6.19 -10.89
N ALA A 354 -16.37 -6.71 -10.30
CA ALA A 354 -17.20 -5.93 -9.39
C ALA A 354 -16.41 -5.29 -8.23
N PRO A 355 -15.44 -5.94 -7.58
CA PRO A 355 -14.72 -5.33 -6.45
C PRO A 355 -13.68 -4.30 -6.86
N THR A 356 -13.26 -4.28 -8.12
CA THR A 356 -12.03 -3.60 -8.56
C THR A 356 -12.25 -2.47 -9.55
N LEU A 357 -13.29 -2.54 -10.40
CA LEU A 357 -13.62 -1.48 -11.35
C LEU A 357 -14.84 -0.68 -10.91
N SER A 358 -14.84 0.62 -11.18
CA SER A 358 -15.97 1.52 -10.95
C SER A 358 -17.14 1.21 -11.88
N ASP A 359 -18.32 1.76 -11.57
CA ASP A 359 -19.49 1.63 -12.44
C ASP A 359 -19.26 2.25 -13.82
N VAL A 360 -18.52 3.36 -13.90
CA VAL A 360 -18.23 3.99 -15.19
C VAL A 360 -17.16 3.22 -15.93
N GLU A 361 -16.16 2.64 -15.26
CA GLU A 361 -15.14 1.80 -15.90
C GLU A 361 -15.76 0.55 -16.53
N ILE A 362 -16.67 -0.11 -15.82
CA ILE A 362 -17.41 -1.27 -16.34
C ILE A 362 -18.34 -0.85 -17.49
N ALA A 363 -19.07 0.26 -17.33
CA ALA A 363 -19.89 0.83 -18.39
C ALA A 363 -19.06 1.13 -19.65
N SER A 364 -17.87 1.71 -19.46
CA SER A 364 -16.95 2.09 -20.53
C SER A 364 -16.38 0.87 -21.24
N VAL A 365 -15.84 -0.11 -20.51
CA VAL A 365 -15.19 -1.27 -21.12
C VAL A 365 -16.18 -2.16 -21.87
N ILE A 366 -17.39 -2.35 -21.34
CA ILE A 366 -18.44 -3.10 -22.03
C ILE A 366 -18.91 -2.34 -23.27
N THR A 367 -19.11 -1.03 -23.18
CA THR A 367 -19.46 -0.21 -24.35
C THR A 367 -18.36 -0.30 -25.42
N TYR A 368 -17.09 -0.24 -25.02
CA TYR A 368 -15.95 -0.41 -25.91
C TYR A 368 -15.92 -1.79 -26.58
N GLU A 369 -16.05 -2.87 -25.83
CA GLU A 369 -16.02 -4.24 -26.34
C GLU A 369 -17.17 -4.52 -27.32
N ARG A 370 -18.36 -3.94 -27.08
CA ARG A 370 -19.54 -4.12 -27.94
C ARG A 370 -19.51 -3.27 -29.23
N ASN A 371 -18.61 -2.28 -29.30
CA ASN A 371 -18.51 -1.35 -30.42
C ASN A 371 -17.10 -1.30 -31.05
N SER A 372 -16.23 -2.25 -30.72
CA SER A 372 -14.88 -2.36 -31.25
C SER A 372 -14.70 -3.60 -32.14
N TRP A 373 -13.69 -3.55 -33.00
CA TRP A 373 -13.33 -4.63 -33.93
C TRP A 373 -14.50 -4.95 -34.87
N GLY A 374 -14.96 -6.20 -34.94
CA GLY A 374 -16.15 -6.60 -35.68
C GLY A 374 -17.47 -6.44 -34.90
N ASN A 375 -17.43 -5.95 -33.65
CA ASN A 375 -18.64 -5.71 -32.86
C ASN A 375 -19.14 -4.28 -33.13
N HIS A 376 -20.40 -4.17 -33.58
CA HIS A 376 -21.02 -2.89 -33.92
C HIS A 376 -22.47 -2.85 -33.42
N THR A 377 -22.70 -3.14 -32.14
CA THR A 377 -24.07 -3.22 -31.61
C THR A 377 -24.73 -1.85 -31.47
N GLY A 378 -23.94 -0.78 -31.34
CA GLY A 378 -24.42 0.57 -31.08
C GLY A 378 -24.85 0.80 -29.63
N ASP A 379 -24.72 -0.21 -28.76
CA ASP A 379 -25.16 -0.11 -27.37
C ASP A 379 -24.24 0.83 -26.58
N ILE A 380 -24.87 1.65 -25.74
CA ILE A 380 -24.19 2.49 -24.77
C ILE A 380 -24.65 2.05 -23.38
N LEU A 381 -23.73 1.46 -22.60
CA LEU A 381 -24.00 1.11 -21.21
C LEU A 381 -23.68 2.32 -20.33
N GLN A 382 -24.65 2.77 -19.55
CA GLN A 382 -24.47 3.88 -18.60
C GLN A 382 -24.04 3.38 -17.22
N PRO A 383 -23.30 4.18 -16.45
CA PRO A 383 -22.82 3.81 -15.11
C PRO A 383 -23.97 3.45 -14.16
N ARG A 384 -25.07 4.20 -14.20
CA ARG A 384 -26.28 3.92 -13.41
C ARG A 384 -26.85 2.53 -13.69
N GLN A 385 -26.75 2.03 -14.92
CA GLN A 385 -27.20 0.68 -15.27
C GLN A 385 -26.28 -0.39 -14.69
N VAL A 386 -25.00 -0.11 -14.52
CA VAL A 386 -24.06 -0.99 -13.83
C VAL A 386 -24.32 -0.98 -12.32
N ALA A 387 -24.57 0.19 -11.73
CA ALA A 387 -24.96 0.32 -10.33
C ALA A 387 -26.24 -0.48 -10.02
N ASP A 388 -27.26 -0.36 -10.87
CA ASP A 388 -28.49 -1.16 -10.78
C ASP A 388 -28.19 -2.66 -10.92
N ALA A 389 -27.30 -3.05 -11.84
CA ALA A 389 -26.90 -4.44 -12.06
C ALA A 389 -26.17 -5.07 -10.87
N ARG A 390 -25.35 -4.29 -10.14
CA ARG A 390 -24.73 -4.73 -8.88
C ARG A 390 -25.77 -5.05 -7.80
N ASN A 391 -26.89 -4.34 -7.83
CA ASN A 391 -28.04 -4.56 -6.96
C ASN A 391 -29.05 -5.59 -7.51
N GLY A 392 -28.66 -6.36 -8.54
CA GLY A 392 -29.46 -7.45 -9.10
C GLY A 392 -30.40 -7.05 -10.23
N LYS A 393 -30.49 -5.77 -10.59
CA LYS A 393 -31.31 -5.28 -11.70
C LYS A 393 -30.46 -5.12 -12.96
N LEU A 394 -30.38 -6.18 -13.77
CA LEU A 394 -29.62 -6.15 -15.02
C LEU A 394 -30.24 -5.17 -16.05
N PRO A 395 -29.41 -4.53 -16.90
CA PRO A 395 -29.89 -3.62 -17.93
C PRO A 395 -30.81 -4.29 -18.96
N GLU A 396 -31.88 -3.59 -19.33
CA GLU A 396 -32.78 -3.95 -20.42
C GLU A 396 -32.28 -3.34 -21.74
N GLY A 397 -32.23 -4.13 -22.83
CA GLY A 397 -31.75 -3.69 -24.15
C GLY A 397 -30.58 -4.53 -24.71
N GLY A 398 -30.31 -4.39 -26.01
CA GLY A 398 -29.26 -5.16 -26.70
C GLY A 398 -29.68 -6.57 -27.15
N ASP A 399 -30.98 -6.86 -27.20
CA ASP A 399 -31.52 -8.09 -27.81
C ASP A 399 -31.40 -8.00 -29.33
N HIS A 400 -30.18 -8.08 -29.85
CA HIS A 400 -29.94 -8.31 -31.26
C HIS A 400 -30.19 -9.79 -31.54
N THR A 401 -31.46 -10.17 -31.63
CA THR A 401 -31.83 -11.42 -32.29
C THR A 401 -31.39 -11.30 -33.74
N ALA A 402 -30.46 -12.16 -34.15
CA ALA A 402 -29.88 -12.19 -35.48
C ALA A 402 -30.97 -12.18 -36.56
N ASP A 403 -31.11 -11.05 -37.26
CA ASP A 403 -31.63 -10.99 -38.62
C ASP A 403 -30.68 -10.11 -39.44
N ALA A 404 -29.71 -10.77 -40.06
CA ALA A 404 -28.88 -10.19 -41.10
C ALA A 404 -29.68 -10.18 -42.41
N ALA A 405 -30.32 -9.06 -42.73
CA ALA A 405 -30.66 -8.70 -44.12
C ALA A 405 -31.14 -7.24 -44.20
N GLY A 406 -30.32 -6.36 -44.79
CA GLY A 406 -30.85 -5.16 -45.45
C GLY A 406 -30.03 -3.89 -45.32
N ALA A 407 -29.53 -3.45 -46.48
CA ALA A 407 -29.17 -2.07 -46.82
C ALA A 407 -27.84 -1.49 -46.29
N ALA A 408 -26.78 -1.93 -46.95
CA ALA A 408 -25.79 -0.98 -47.47
C ALA A 408 -26.48 0.05 -48.38
N ALA A 409 -26.32 1.35 -48.09
CA ALA A 409 -26.14 2.44 -49.05
C ALA A 409 -26.32 3.79 -48.37
N ALA A 410 -25.23 4.58 -48.32
CA ALA A 410 -25.17 6.00 -48.70
C ALA A 410 -24.10 6.72 -47.89
N SER A 411 -22.88 6.67 -48.42
CA SER A 411 -21.87 7.70 -48.21
C SER A 411 -22.25 8.97 -48.98
N GLY A 412 -21.95 10.13 -48.38
CA GLY A 412 -21.74 11.37 -49.12
C GLY A 412 -22.56 12.56 -48.63
N ALA A 413 -21.94 13.44 -47.86
CA ALA A 413 -21.74 14.86 -48.21
C ALA A 413 -21.22 15.66 -47.01
N ALA A 414 -20.05 16.27 -47.20
CA ALA A 414 -19.55 17.34 -46.36
C ALA A 414 -20.20 18.67 -46.77
N ALA A 415 -20.47 19.58 -45.81
CA ALA A 415 -20.06 21.00 -45.83
C ALA A 415 -20.81 21.85 -44.78
N ALA A 416 -20.00 22.46 -43.91
CA ALA A 416 -20.06 23.77 -43.27
C ALA A 416 -21.33 24.67 -43.28
N SER A 417 -21.65 25.23 -42.11
CA SER A 417 -21.87 26.68 -41.82
C SER A 417 -22.38 26.81 -40.37
N SER A 418 -21.59 27.33 -39.42
CA SER A 418 -21.43 28.73 -39.01
C SER A 418 -22.62 29.34 -38.24
N GLY A 419 -22.39 29.59 -36.94
CA GLY A 419 -22.56 30.92 -36.34
C GLY A 419 -23.88 31.27 -35.64
N GLY A 420 -23.73 31.79 -34.41
CA GLY A 420 -24.67 32.70 -33.73
C GLY A 420 -25.65 32.03 -32.78
N GLU A 421 -25.42 32.06 -31.46
CA GLU A 421 -25.66 33.18 -30.52
C GLU A 421 -26.96 32.95 -29.73
N ALA A 422 -26.84 32.87 -28.40
CA ALA A 422 -27.78 33.34 -27.37
C ALA A 422 -27.45 32.59 -26.06
N ALA A 423 -26.74 33.23 -25.14
CA ALA A 423 -27.32 34.10 -24.10
C ALA A 423 -27.57 33.30 -22.81
N SER A 424 -26.59 33.44 -21.92
CA SER A 424 -26.64 33.18 -20.50
C SER A 424 -27.75 34.01 -19.83
N SER A 425 -28.64 33.36 -19.09
CA SER A 425 -29.45 33.99 -18.04
C SER A 425 -29.17 33.28 -16.73
N ALA A 426 -28.57 34.02 -15.80
CA ALA A 426 -28.26 33.56 -14.45
C ALA A 426 -29.45 33.67 -13.49
N ALA A 427 -29.46 32.72 -12.53
CA ALA A 427 -30.00 32.81 -11.16
C ALA A 427 -31.55 32.77 -11.00
N PRO A 428 -32.09 32.29 -9.85
CA PRO A 428 -31.46 32.33 -8.52
C PRO A 428 -31.57 31.08 -7.63
N ALA A 429 -30.77 31.16 -6.56
CA ALA A 429 -30.77 30.31 -5.39
C ALA A 429 -32.15 30.25 -4.70
N ALA A 430 -32.51 29.06 -4.21
CA ALA A 430 -33.55 28.87 -3.21
C ALA A 430 -33.00 27.92 -2.13
N SER A 431 -32.87 28.48 -0.93
CA SER A 431 -32.90 27.75 0.33
C SER A 431 -34.31 27.20 0.54
N ASP A 432 -34.45 25.92 0.91
CA ASP A 432 -35.11 25.58 2.16
C ASP A 432 -35.09 24.07 2.46
N SER A 433 -35.10 23.82 3.76
CA SER A 433 -35.25 22.58 4.49
C SER A 433 -36.19 21.53 3.87
N MET A 434 -35.75 20.27 3.86
CA MET A 434 -36.68 19.12 3.93
C MET A 434 -36.24 18.11 4.98
N ALA A 435 -37.20 17.81 5.84
CA ALA A 435 -37.15 16.83 6.91
C ALA A 435 -36.81 15.42 6.39
N SER A 436 -35.95 14.72 7.12
CA SER A 436 -35.57 13.33 6.91
C SER A 436 -36.73 12.37 7.18
N GLN A 437 -37.10 11.59 6.16
CA GLN A 437 -37.90 10.36 6.33
C GLN A 437 -37.01 9.22 6.89
N PRO A 438 -37.57 8.23 7.61
CA PRO A 438 -36.77 7.23 8.32
C PRO A 438 -36.17 6.22 7.34
N GLN A 439 -34.85 6.24 7.23
CA GLN A 439 -34.04 5.28 6.51
C GLN A 439 -34.15 3.91 7.22
N ALA A 440 -34.53 2.86 6.49
CA ALA A 440 -34.46 1.50 6.99
C ALA A 440 -33.02 1.24 7.47
N ALA A 441 -32.83 1.04 8.77
CA ALA A 441 -31.51 0.96 9.37
C ALA A 441 -30.80 -0.32 8.88
N ALA A 442 -29.74 -0.13 8.09
CA ALA A 442 -28.84 -1.20 7.69
C ALA A 442 -27.90 -1.56 8.85
N LEU A 443 -27.51 -2.83 8.95
CA LEU A 443 -26.44 -3.24 9.86
C LEU A 443 -25.07 -2.81 9.30
N PRO A 444 -24.07 -2.47 10.15
CA PRO A 444 -24.09 -2.62 11.60
C PRO A 444 -24.90 -1.53 12.33
N ALA A 445 -25.65 -1.93 13.37
CA ALA A 445 -26.42 -1.02 14.21
C ALA A 445 -25.73 -0.85 15.57
N ASN A 446 -25.81 0.35 16.16
CA ASN A 446 -25.18 0.68 17.44
C ASN A 446 -26.24 0.99 18.50
N VAL A 447 -26.05 0.45 19.71
CA VAL A 447 -26.79 0.81 20.92
C VAL A 447 -25.87 1.57 21.85
N TYR A 448 -26.21 2.79 22.25
CA TYR A 448 -25.36 3.65 23.05
C TYR A 448 -25.85 3.75 24.50
N PHE A 449 -25.00 3.38 25.45
CA PHE A 449 -25.38 3.36 26.86
C PHE A 449 -24.97 4.64 27.59
N GLU A 450 -25.71 4.92 28.66
CA GLU A 450 -25.31 5.94 29.62
C GLU A 450 -24.08 5.52 30.43
N THR A 451 -23.37 6.52 30.97
CA THR A 451 -22.12 6.30 31.72
C THR A 451 -22.40 5.48 32.96
N GLY A 452 -21.61 4.42 33.17
CA GLY A 452 -21.77 3.54 34.33
C GLY A 452 -23.05 2.68 34.34
N LYS A 453 -23.86 2.70 33.27
CA LYS A 453 -25.12 1.93 33.18
C LYS A 453 -25.05 0.84 32.12
N SER A 454 -25.72 -0.28 32.39
CA SER A 454 -25.98 -1.36 31.42
C SER A 454 -27.47 -1.55 31.13
N THR A 455 -28.32 -0.65 31.64
CA THR A 455 -29.75 -0.63 31.32
C THR A 455 -29.92 -0.25 29.85
N LEU A 456 -30.72 -1.02 29.11
CA LEU A 456 -30.99 -0.77 27.70
C LEU A 456 -31.71 0.58 27.53
N PRO A 457 -31.20 1.48 26.67
CA PRO A 457 -31.84 2.77 26.43
C PRO A 457 -33.06 2.63 25.51
N ASP A 458 -33.98 3.61 25.56
CA ASP A 458 -35.23 3.57 24.78
C ASP A 458 -34.98 3.59 23.25
N ASP A 459 -33.89 4.22 22.81
CA ASP A 459 -33.49 4.29 21.40
C ASP A 459 -32.86 2.98 20.89
N ALA A 460 -32.51 2.03 21.78
CA ALA A 460 -31.99 0.71 21.39
C ALA A 460 -33.00 -0.09 20.57
N LYS A 461 -34.30 0.20 20.71
CA LYS A 461 -35.36 -0.48 19.97
C LYS A 461 -35.14 -0.42 18.46
N ALA A 462 -34.66 0.70 17.93
CA ALA A 462 -34.40 0.83 16.50
C ALA A 462 -33.29 -0.13 16.02
N ALA A 463 -32.21 -0.29 16.82
CA ALA A 463 -31.13 -1.21 16.50
C ALA A 463 -31.53 -2.68 16.63
N VAL A 464 -32.39 -3.01 17.62
CA VAL A 464 -32.94 -4.36 17.82
C VAL A 464 -33.91 -4.72 16.71
N ASP A 465 -34.80 -3.80 16.31
CA ASP A 465 -35.75 -4.02 15.21
C ASP A 465 -35.00 -4.20 13.88
N ALA A 466 -33.94 -3.41 13.62
CA ALA A 466 -33.09 -3.56 12.44
C ALA A 466 -32.43 -4.95 12.34
N ALA A 467 -31.91 -5.45 13.46
CA ALA A 467 -31.32 -6.78 13.53
C ALA A 467 -32.38 -7.90 13.37
N ALA A 468 -33.56 -7.73 13.96
CA ALA A 468 -34.67 -8.67 13.82
C ALA A 468 -35.20 -8.73 12.38
N ASP A 469 -35.31 -7.59 11.69
CA ASP A 469 -35.72 -7.54 10.28
C ASP A 469 -34.66 -8.14 9.36
N TYR A 470 -33.37 -7.91 9.66
CA TYR A 470 -32.28 -8.59 8.96
C TYR A 470 -32.33 -10.12 9.15
N ALA A 471 -32.61 -10.59 10.37
CA ALA A 471 -32.74 -12.02 10.69
C ALA A 471 -33.95 -12.66 9.98
N LYS A 472 -35.06 -11.94 9.82
CA LYS A 472 -36.22 -12.41 9.04
C LYS A 472 -35.88 -12.56 7.55
N ALA A 473 -35.10 -11.63 7.00
CA ALA A 473 -34.65 -11.68 5.61
C ALA A 473 -33.54 -12.73 5.39
N HIS A 474 -32.78 -13.07 6.44
CA HIS A 474 -31.65 -14.00 6.39
C HIS A 474 -31.73 -15.01 7.56
N PRO A 475 -32.53 -16.08 7.44
CA PRO A 475 -32.79 -17.00 8.55
C PRO A 475 -31.54 -17.66 9.14
N ASP A 476 -30.49 -17.86 8.33
CA ASP A 476 -29.22 -18.48 8.73
C ASP A 476 -28.18 -17.46 9.25
N ALA A 477 -28.50 -16.17 9.25
CA ALA A 477 -27.55 -15.14 9.67
C ALA A 477 -27.28 -15.23 11.18
N LYS A 478 -25.99 -15.18 11.52
CA LYS A 478 -25.52 -14.98 12.89
C LYS A 478 -25.12 -13.53 13.09
N PHE A 479 -25.18 -13.07 14.33
CA PHE A 479 -24.86 -11.71 14.74
C PHE A 479 -23.71 -11.72 15.72
N THR A 480 -22.76 -10.81 15.56
CA THR A 480 -21.74 -10.53 16.55
C THR A 480 -22.11 -9.29 17.34
N LEU A 481 -21.96 -9.38 18.66
CA LEU A 481 -22.15 -8.28 19.59
C LEU A 481 -20.80 -7.87 20.17
N SER A 482 -20.38 -6.65 19.85
CA SER A 482 -19.09 -6.09 20.28
C SER A 482 -19.36 -4.94 21.25
N GLY A 483 -19.10 -5.17 22.54
CA GLY A 483 -19.27 -4.16 23.59
C GLY A 483 -17.99 -3.36 23.79
N PHE A 484 -18.09 -2.04 23.82
CA PHE A 484 -16.94 -1.15 24.01
C PHE A 484 -16.83 -0.66 25.46
N THR A 485 -15.60 -0.51 25.92
CA THR A 485 -15.24 -0.08 27.28
C THR A 485 -15.19 1.44 27.41
N ASP A 486 -15.68 1.96 28.53
CA ASP A 486 -15.64 3.40 28.83
C ASP A 486 -14.20 3.93 28.82
N ALA A 487 -14.02 5.16 28.33
CA ALA A 487 -12.72 5.83 28.19
C ALA A 487 -12.10 6.30 29.52
N THR A 488 -12.87 6.26 30.62
CA THR A 488 -12.43 6.69 31.95
C THR A 488 -12.84 5.66 33.00
N GLY A 489 -12.07 5.50 34.08
CA GLY A 489 -12.32 4.51 35.14
C GLY A 489 -11.33 3.34 35.14
N SER A 490 -11.59 2.35 36.01
CA SER A 490 -10.75 1.15 36.12
C SER A 490 -11.01 0.20 34.95
N ALA A 491 -9.95 -0.28 34.29
CA ALA A 491 -10.03 -1.17 33.14
C ALA A 491 -10.87 -2.44 33.42
N ASP A 492 -10.71 -3.04 34.61
CA ASP A 492 -11.46 -4.24 35.01
C ASP A 492 -12.95 -3.96 35.21
N VAL A 493 -13.28 -2.77 35.71
CA VAL A 493 -14.67 -2.34 35.90
C VAL A 493 -15.32 -2.06 34.55
N ASN A 494 -14.59 -1.39 33.65
CA ASN A 494 -15.09 -1.03 32.32
C ASN A 494 -15.27 -2.27 31.43
N ALA A 495 -14.37 -3.26 31.53
CA ALA A 495 -14.52 -4.54 30.84
C ALA A 495 -15.76 -5.32 31.31
N LYS A 496 -16.03 -5.34 32.63
CA LYS A 496 -17.24 -5.94 33.19
C LYS A 496 -18.50 -5.21 32.71
N LEU A 497 -18.47 -3.87 32.72
CA LEU A 497 -19.60 -3.05 32.28
C LEU A 497 -19.92 -3.23 30.80
N ALA A 498 -18.90 -3.23 29.94
CA ALA A 498 -19.05 -3.50 28.50
C ALA A 498 -19.63 -4.89 28.22
N LYS A 499 -19.21 -5.90 29.00
CA LYS A 499 -19.79 -7.24 28.94
C LYS A 499 -21.28 -7.23 29.34
N SER A 500 -21.64 -6.58 30.45
CA SER A 500 -23.03 -6.49 30.91
C SER A 500 -23.94 -5.74 29.91
N ARG A 501 -23.41 -4.74 29.20
CA ARG A 501 -24.13 -4.06 28.11
C ARG A 501 -24.39 -4.99 26.91
N ALA A 502 -23.38 -5.74 26.49
CA ALA A 502 -23.53 -6.71 25.41
C ALA A 502 -24.54 -7.82 25.76
N GLU A 503 -24.57 -8.26 27.02
CA GLU A 503 -25.58 -9.19 27.54
C GLU A 503 -26.99 -8.57 27.51
N ALA A 504 -27.16 -7.30 27.88
CA ALA A 504 -28.45 -6.62 27.79
C ALA A 504 -28.97 -6.52 26.34
N VAL A 505 -28.10 -6.25 25.36
CA VAL A 505 -28.46 -6.23 23.94
C VAL A 505 -28.79 -7.65 23.44
N ARG A 506 -28.03 -8.67 23.84
CA ARG A 506 -28.35 -10.08 23.54
C ARG A 506 -29.75 -10.44 24.02
N ASP A 507 -30.09 -10.09 25.25
CA ASP A 507 -31.38 -10.44 25.84
C ASP A 507 -32.52 -9.72 25.12
N ALA A 508 -32.31 -8.49 24.66
CA ALA A 508 -33.24 -7.75 23.82
C ALA A 508 -33.43 -8.39 22.42
N LEU A 509 -32.35 -8.86 21.79
CA LEU A 509 -32.41 -9.57 20.51
C LEU A 509 -33.13 -10.93 20.64
N LYS A 510 -32.92 -11.64 21.74
CA LYS A 510 -33.67 -12.86 22.07
C LYS A 510 -35.15 -12.58 22.24
N ALA A 511 -35.51 -11.51 22.96
CA ALA A 511 -36.89 -11.09 23.11
C ALA A 511 -37.54 -10.67 21.79
N ALA A 512 -36.74 -10.18 20.83
CA ALA A 512 -37.17 -9.86 19.47
C ALA A 512 -37.25 -11.09 18.52
N GLY A 513 -36.95 -12.29 19.02
CA GLY A 513 -37.13 -13.56 18.29
C GLY A 513 -35.88 -14.11 17.61
N ILE A 514 -34.69 -13.55 17.86
CA ILE A 514 -33.42 -14.09 17.34
C ILE A 514 -32.94 -15.24 18.23
N ALA A 515 -32.64 -16.39 17.62
CA ALA A 515 -32.17 -17.57 18.33
C ALA A 515 -30.82 -17.32 19.04
N GLU A 516 -30.63 -17.88 20.22
CA GLU A 516 -29.45 -17.62 21.04
C GLU A 516 -28.14 -18.11 20.39
N ASP A 517 -28.20 -19.23 19.67
CA ASP A 517 -27.09 -19.78 18.89
C ASP A 517 -26.74 -18.98 17.63
N HIS A 518 -27.59 -18.01 17.27
CA HIS A 518 -27.33 -17.02 16.23
C HIS A 518 -26.70 -15.73 16.79
N ILE A 519 -26.43 -15.63 18.10
CA ILE A 519 -25.82 -14.46 18.72
C ILE A 519 -24.47 -14.81 19.33
N ILE A 520 -23.42 -14.14 18.86
CA ILE A 520 -22.02 -14.35 19.26
C ILE A 520 -21.55 -13.12 20.05
N LEU A 521 -21.36 -13.27 21.36
CA LEU A 521 -20.76 -12.24 22.20
C LEU A 521 -19.24 -12.21 22.00
N LYS A 522 -18.70 -11.08 21.53
CA LYS A 522 -17.26 -10.86 21.47
C LYS A 522 -16.71 -10.41 22.83
N LYS A 523 -15.39 -10.54 22.99
CA LYS A 523 -14.70 -9.96 24.16
C LYS A 523 -14.85 -8.44 24.13
N PRO A 524 -14.97 -7.78 25.29
CA PRO A 524 -15.01 -6.32 25.35
C PRO A 524 -13.84 -5.66 24.60
N GLU A 525 -14.16 -4.66 23.79
CA GLU A 525 -13.20 -3.92 22.98
C GLU A 525 -12.92 -2.53 23.61
N THR A 526 -11.76 -1.97 23.31
CA THR A 526 -11.43 -0.58 23.69
C THR A 526 -11.58 0.30 22.46
N VAL A 527 -12.14 1.50 22.61
CA VAL A 527 -12.23 2.44 21.48
C VAL A 527 -10.84 2.98 21.17
N THR A 528 -10.37 2.75 19.95
CA THR A 528 -9.08 3.25 19.45
C THR A 528 -9.27 4.61 18.77
N GLY A 529 -9.44 5.65 19.60
CA GLY A 529 -9.51 7.05 19.14
C GLY A 529 -10.91 7.55 18.76
N GLY A 530 -11.11 8.85 18.94
CA GLY A 530 -12.39 9.56 18.81
C GLY A 530 -12.58 10.50 20.01
N SER A 531 -13.14 11.69 19.78
CA SER A 531 -13.45 12.66 20.85
C SER A 531 -14.84 12.46 21.46
N ASP A 532 -15.66 11.56 20.89
CA ASP A 532 -17.02 11.32 21.36
C ASP A 532 -17.05 10.23 22.44
N ALA A 533 -17.25 10.66 23.69
CA ALA A 533 -17.40 9.76 24.83
C ALA A 533 -18.61 8.80 24.71
N LYS A 534 -19.57 9.07 23.81
CA LYS A 534 -20.69 8.18 23.52
C LYS A 534 -20.23 6.92 22.78
N GLU A 535 -19.24 7.02 21.90
CA GLU A 535 -18.69 5.89 21.15
C GLU A 535 -18.02 4.84 22.04
N ALA A 536 -17.44 5.27 23.18
CA ALA A 536 -16.86 4.39 24.20
C ALA A 536 -17.91 3.61 25.03
N ARG A 537 -19.19 3.91 24.85
CA ARG A 537 -20.29 3.29 25.61
C ARG A 537 -21.24 2.51 24.71
N ARG A 538 -20.81 2.13 23.51
CA ARG A 538 -21.67 1.44 22.55
C ARG A 538 -21.59 -0.09 22.64
N VAL A 539 -22.64 -0.74 22.19
CA VAL A 539 -22.64 -2.13 21.73
C VAL A 539 -23.00 -2.11 20.25
N GLN A 540 -22.13 -2.69 19.43
CA GLN A 540 -22.34 -2.81 17.99
C GLN A 540 -22.92 -4.19 17.67
N ILE A 541 -23.99 -4.22 16.87
CA ILE A 541 -24.63 -5.40 16.31
C ILE A 541 -24.24 -5.49 14.83
N SER A 542 -23.49 -6.54 14.47
CA SER A 542 -23.02 -6.75 13.09
C SER A 542 -23.33 -8.18 12.65
N PRO A 543 -23.61 -8.45 11.35
CA PRO A 543 -23.61 -9.81 10.84
C PRO A 543 -22.26 -10.48 11.12
N ALA A 544 -22.28 -11.73 11.55
CA ALA A 544 -21.07 -12.54 11.63
C ALA A 544 -20.63 -12.89 10.20
N ALA A 545 -19.35 -12.64 9.90
CA ALA A 545 -18.73 -13.03 8.64
C ALA A 545 -18.61 -14.55 8.51
#